data_AF-A0AAW8KZV6-F1
#
_entry.id   AF-A0AAW8KZV6-F1
#
_cell.length_a   1.000
_cell.length_b   1.000
_cell.length_c   1.000
_cell.angle_alpha   90.00
_cell.angle_beta   90.00
_cell.angle_gamma   90.00
#
_symmetry.space_group_name_H-M   'P 1'
#
loop_
_entity.id
_entity.type
_entity.pdbx_description
1 polymer ?
#
loop_
_entity_poly.entity_id
_entity_poly.type
_entity_poly.pdbx_seq_one_letter_code
_entity_poly.pdbx_strand_id
1 'polypeptide(L)'
;GGGMAILKSTADGWEKLTGRIIREGYGLSETSPVATFNPPISNTFSGTIGIPVPSTDIAILDDEGHQLAPGETGEIAIRGPQVMKG
;
A
#
# COMPACT_ATOMS: atom_id res chain seq x y z
N GLY A 1 1.15 6.93 6.57
CA GLY A 1 1.14 5.82 7.54
C GLY A 1 1.46 4.53 6.82
N GLY A 2 1.94 3.51 7.54
CA GLY A 2 2.43 2.26 6.93
C GLY A 2 2.01 0.95 7.61
N GLY A 3 1.47 0.98 8.82
CA GLY A 3 1.17 -0.23 9.61
C GLY A 3 -0.32 -0.58 9.73
N MET A 4 -1.22 0.37 9.47
CA MET A 4 -2.68 0.18 9.49
C MET A 4 -3.31 1.19 8.53
N ALA A 5 -4.46 0.84 7.96
CA ALA A 5 -5.26 1.75 7.16
C ALA A 5 -5.62 3.02 7.95
N ILE A 6 -5.43 4.19 7.34
CA ILE A 6 -5.79 5.45 7.97
C ILE A 6 -7.26 5.75 7.71
N LEU A 7 -8.00 6.09 8.78
CA LEU A 7 -9.38 6.54 8.65
C LEU A 7 -9.42 7.92 7.98
N LYS A 8 -10.39 8.10 7.08
CA LYS A 8 -10.60 9.39 6.38
C LYS A 8 -10.72 10.57 7.35
N SER A 9 -11.43 10.40 8.46
CA SER A 9 -11.59 11.42 9.51
C SER A 9 -10.25 11.86 10.12
N THR A 10 -9.32 10.93 10.33
CA THR A 10 -7.96 11.23 10.82
C THR A 10 -7.16 12.01 9.78
N ALA A 11 -7.23 11.61 8.51
CA ALA A 11 -6.55 12.30 7.42
C ALA A 11 -7.07 13.74 7.24
N ASP A 12 -8.39 13.93 7.28
CA ASP A 12 -9.01 15.25 7.15
C ASP A 12 -8.66 16.17 8.33
N GLY A 13 -8.63 15.61 9.55
CA GLY A 13 -8.18 16.33 10.74
C GLY A 13 -6.71 16.78 10.63
N TRP A 14 -5.84 15.90 10.16
CA TRP A 14 -4.43 16.20 9.95
C TRP A 14 -4.21 17.30 8.90
N GLU A 15 -4.92 17.22 7.77
CA GLU A 15 -4.84 18.24 6.72
C GLU A 15 -5.34 19.59 7.22
N LYS A 16 -6.45 19.63 7.95
CA LYS A 16 -6.97 20.86 8.56
C LYS A 16 -5.97 21.51 9.52
N LEU A 17 -5.23 20.71 10.27
CA LEU A 17 -4.26 21.20 11.26
C LEU A 17 -2.93 21.64 10.64
N THR A 18 -2.47 20.95 9.59
CA THR A 18 -1.09 21.09 9.08
C THR A 18 -1.02 21.69 7.67
N GLY A 19 -2.14 21.73 6.95
CA GLY A 19 -2.17 22.05 5.52
C GLY A 19 -1.48 21.00 4.64
N ARG A 20 -1.22 19.80 5.16
CA ARG A 20 -0.52 18.71 4.46
C ARG A 20 -1.41 17.47 4.42
N ILE A 21 -1.45 16.80 3.27
CA ILE A 21 -2.10 15.50 3.16
C ILE A 21 -1.23 14.38 3.77
N ILE A 22 -1.87 13.35 4.30
CA ILE A 22 -1.17 12.10 4.66
C ILE A 22 -1.05 11.24 3.40
N ARG A 23 0.15 10.72 3.15
CA ARG A 23 0.40 9.69 2.14
C ARG A 23 0.54 8.32 2.81
N GLU A 24 -0.18 7.34 2.26
CA GLU A 24 -0.15 5.96 2.75
C GLU A 24 0.72 5.10 1.84
N GLY A 25 1.41 4.15 2.45
CA GLY A 25 2.01 3.02 1.78
C GLY A 25 1.78 1.76 2.59
N TYR A 26 2.07 0.62 2.00
CA TYR A 26 1.99 -0.67 2.66
C TYR A 26 3.31 -1.41 2.56
N GLY A 27 3.72 -1.99 3.68
CA GLY A 27 4.87 -2.87 3.77
C GLY A 27 4.79 -3.66 5.06
N LEU A 28 5.38 -4.85 5.04
CA LEU A 28 5.62 -5.67 6.21
C LEU A 28 7.09 -5.53 6.61
N SER A 29 7.46 -6.02 7.80
CA SER A 29 8.86 -6.15 8.21
C SER A 29 9.70 -6.89 7.15
N GLU A 30 9.07 -7.84 6.47
CA GLU A 30 9.59 -8.74 5.46
C GLU A 30 9.74 -8.08 4.07
N THR A 31 9.25 -6.85 3.86
CA THR A 31 9.29 -6.14 2.57
C THR A 31 9.94 -4.75 2.68
N SER A 32 11.06 -4.65 3.40
CA SER A 32 11.61 -3.38 3.88
C SER A 32 11.96 -2.38 2.77
N PRO A 33 11.62 -1.08 2.91
CA PRO A 33 10.77 -0.48 3.95
C PRO A 33 9.28 -0.42 3.57
N VAL A 34 8.94 -0.58 2.28
CA VAL A 34 7.58 -0.44 1.75
C VAL A 34 7.48 -1.20 0.42
N ALA A 35 6.37 -1.89 0.18
CA ALA A 35 6.09 -2.60 -1.07
C ALA A 35 5.22 -1.78 -2.03
N THR A 36 4.29 -0.98 -1.51
CA THR A 36 3.43 -0.10 -2.31
C THR A 36 3.31 1.29 -1.68
N PHE A 37 3.17 2.33 -2.51
CA PHE A 37 3.03 3.70 -1.99
C PHE A 37 2.11 4.55 -2.88
N ASN A 38 1.36 5.45 -2.26
CA ASN A 38 0.55 6.43 -3.00
C ASN A 38 1.46 7.40 -3.79
N PRO A 39 1.22 7.58 -5.11
CA PRO A 39 2.04 8.47 -5.91
C PRO A 39 2.15 9.89 -5.32
N PRO A 40 3.35 10.48 -5.26
CA PRO A 40 3.56 11.79 -4.63
C PRO A 40 2.85 12.94 -5.37
N ILE A 41 2.46 12.72 -6.62
CA ILE A 41 1.67 13.65 -7.45
C ILE A 41 0.20 13.75 -7.01
N SER A 42 -0.31 12.79 -6.22
CA SER A 42 -1.66 12.89 -5.68
C SER A 42 -1.73 13.99 -4.62
N ASN A 43 -2.72 14.88 -4.77
CA ASN A 43 -3.01 15.96 -3.84
C ASN A 43 -4.21 15.66 -2.93
N THR A 44 -4.73 14.43 -2.96
CA THR A 44 -5.88 14.02 -2.18
C THR A 44 -5.60 12.71 -1.47
N PHE A 45 -6.08 12.59 -0.23
CA PHE A 45 -6.08 11.32 0.49
C PHE A 45 -6.92 10.28 -0.27
N SER A 46 -6.32 9.13 -0.59
CA SER A 46 -6.96 8.06 -1.39
C SER A 46 -7.61 6.97 -0.54
N GLY A 47 -7.13 6.73 0.68
CA GLY A 47 -7.54 5.58 1.50
C GLY A 47 -7.09 4.23 0.94
N THR A 48 -6.10 4.23 0.04
CA THR A 48 -5.54 3.02 -0.59
C THR A 48 -4.05 2.93 -0.30
N ILE A 49 -3.46 1.77 -0.54
CA ILE A 49 -2.02 1.52 -0.32
C ILE A 49 -1.14 1.93 -1.52
N GLY A 50 -1.76 2.46 -2.58
CA GLY A 50 -1.09 2.96 -3.78
C GLY A 50 -0.64 1.88 -4.76
N ILE A 51 0.48 2.14 -5.43
CA ILE A 51 1.02 1.29 -6.50
C ILE A 51 2.35 0.65 -6.07
N PRO A 52 2.78 -0.45 -6.71
CA PRO A 52 4.07 -1.08 -6.42
C PRO A 52 5.23 -0.09 -6.56
N VAL A 53 6.22 -0.19 -5.66
CA VAL A 53 7.50 0.52 -5.83
C VAL A 53 8.29 -0.08 -7.01
N PRO A 54 9.32 0.62 -7.53
CA PRO A 54 10.10 0.11 -8.66
C PRO A 54 10.62 -1.32 -8.44
N SER A 55 10.64 -2.10 -9.51
CA SER A 55 11.10 -3.51 -9.50
C SER A 55 10.29 -4.42 -8.56
N THR A 56 9.03 -4.10 -8.30
CA THR A 56 8.12 -4.90 -7.47
C THR A 56 6.92 -5.38 -8.27
N ASP A 57 6.66 -6.68 -8.22
CA ASP A 57 5.44 -7.30 -8.70
C ASP A 57 4.49 -7.54 -7.52
N ILE A 58 3.20 -7.27 -7.73
CA ILE A 58 2.12 -7.56 -6.79
C ILE A 58 1.06 -8.39 -7.52
N ALA A 59 0.56 -9.44 -6.88
CA ALA A 59 -0.60 -10.21 -7.32
C ALA A 59 -1.58 -10.39 -6.18
N ILE A 60 -2.87 -10.56 -6.51
CA ILE A 60 -3.89 -11.02 -5.58
C ILE A 60 -4.12 -12.49 -5.88
N LEU A 61 -3.98 -13.36 -4.88
CA LEU A 61 -4.11 -14.80 -5.02
C LEU A 61 -5.34 -15.33 -4.28
N ASP A 62 -5.94 -16.39 -4.81
CA ASP A 62 -6.89 -17.22 -4.07
C ASP A 62 -6.19 -18.20 -3.11
N ASP A 63 -6.98 -18.96 -2.35
CA ASP A 63 -6.49 -19.96 -1.39
C ASP A 63 -5.70 -21.10 -2.05
N GLU A 64 -5.84 -21.30 -3.36
CA GLU A 64 -5.14 -22.31 -4.16
C GLU A 64 -3.85 -21.75 -4.80
N GLY A 65 -3.58 -20.44 -4.63
CA GLY A 65 -2.40 -19.75 -5.16
C GLY A 65 -2.55 -19.25 -6.60
N HIS A 66 -3.76 -19.26 -7.17
CA HIS A 66 -4.02 -18.72 -8.50
C HIS A 66 -4.25 -17.20 -8.46
N GLN A 67 -3.78 -16.51 -9.50
CA GLN A 67 -3.97 -15.07 -9.61
C GLN A 67 -5.41 -14.70 -9.95
N LEU A 68 -5.99 -13.83 -9.13
CA LEU A 68 -7.34 -13.28 -9.28
C LEU A 68 -7.38 -12.04 -10.19
N ALA A 69 -8.57 -11.74 -10.71
CA ALA A 69 -8.81 -10.59 -11.58
C ALA A 69 -8.92 -9.28 -10.77
N PRO A 70 -8.72 -8.10 -11.41
CA PRO A 70 -8.90 -6.83 -10.73
C PRO A 70 -10.31 -6.67 -10.13
N GLY A 71 -10.37 -6.30 -8.85
CA GLY A 71 -11.62 -6.10 -8.11
C GLY A 71 -12.04 -7.29 -7.24
N GLU A 72 -11.35 -8.43 -7.35
CA GLU A 72 -11.56 -9.58 -6.48
C GLU A 72 -10.74 -9.48 -5.18
N THR A 73 -11.24 -10.11 -4.13
CA THR A 73 -10.61 -10.14 -2.80
C THR A 73 -9.82 -11.44 -2.63
N GLY A 74 -8.57 -11.33 -2.18
CA GLY A 74 -7.68 -12.47 -1.91
C GLY A 74 -6.43 -12.04 -1.15
N GLU A 75 -5.42 -12.92 -1.13
CA GLU A 75 -4.14 -12.69 -0.47
C GLU A 75 -3.20 -11.83 -1.33
N ILE A 76 -2.48 -10.90 -0.70
CA ILE A 76 -1.48 -10.06 -1.40
C ILE A 76 -0.16 -10.83 -1.47
N ALA A 77 0.25 -11.20 -2.69
CA ALA A 77 1.56 -11.78 -2.96
C ALA A 77 2.53 -10.74 -3.52
N ILE A 78 3.77 -10.74 -3.03
CA ILE A 78 4.78 -9.71 -3.33
C ILE A 78 6.08 -10.38 -3.80
N ARG A 79 6.61 -9.92 -4.94
CA ARG A 79 7.92 -10.35 -5.45
C ARG A 79 8.75 -9.12 -5.82
N GLY A 80 9.97 -9.05 -5.33
CA GLY A 80 10.86 -7.93 -5.62
C GLY A 80 12.13 -7.95 -4.77
N PRO A 81 13.07 -7.02 -5.02
CA PRO A 81 14.33 -6.95 -4.31
C PRO A 81 14.19 -6.59 -2.81
N GLN A 82 13.06 -6.00 -2.41
CA GLN A 82 12.77 -5.63 -1.03
C GLN A 82 12.27 -6.79 -0.16
N VAL A 83 11.90 -7.93 -0.77
CA VAL A 83 11.43 -9.10 -0.03
C VAL A 83 12.64 -9.74 0.66
N MET A 84 12.57 -9.88 1.98
CA MET A 84 13.58 -10.54 2.79
C MET A 84 13.72 -12.01 2.38
N LYS A 85 14.94 -12.54 2.44
CA LYS A 85 15.25 -13.94 2.07
C LYS A 85 14.96 -14.95 3.19
N GLY A 86 14.53 -14.50 4.37
CA GLY A 86 14.49 -15.27 5.61
C GLY A 86 15.74 -15.09 6.46
#